data_AF-A0AA38ZKS5-F1
#
_entry.id   AF-A0AA38ZKS5-F1
#
_cell.length_a   1.000
_cell.length_b   1.000
_cell.length_c   1.000
_cell.angle_alpha   90.00
_cell.angle_beta   90.00
_cell.angle_gamma   90.00
#
_symmetry.space_group_name_H-M   'P 1'
#
loop_
_entity.id
_entity.type
_entity.pdbx_description
1 polymer ?
#
loop_
_entity_poly.entity_id
_entity_poly.type
_entity_poly.pdbx_seq_one_letter_code
_entity_poly.pdbx_strand_id
1 'polypeptide(L)'
;MTEQAANELIPKVPGWNLVNETDTLKLNRSWKVKSFTKGLELFQAVADVAEAEGHHPDLHLVGWNNVKIEIWTHAVGGLTENDFILAAKINGLDLQHLLRRKAAT
;
A
#
# COMPACT_ATOMS: atom_id res chain seq x y z
N MET A 1 -4.12 -3.78 -16.61
CA MET A 1 -4.45 -2.51 -17.26
C MET A 1 -3.18 -1.91 -17.84
N THR A 2 -3.29 -0.96 -18.77
CA THR A 2 -2.12 -0.25 -19.33
C THR A 2 -1.58 0.77 -18.33
N GLU A 3 -0.32 1.18 -18.50
CA GLU A 3 0.28 2.24 -17.69
C GLU A 3 -0.46 3.58 -17.83
N GLN A 4 -0.97 3.90 -19.02
CA GLN A 4 -1.79 5.10 -19.24
C GLN A 4 -3.08 5.06 -18.39
N ALA A 5 -3.81 3.94 -18.40
CA ALA A 5 -5.00 3.78 -17.56
C ALA A 5 -4.67 3.86 -16.06
N ALA A 6 -3.54 3.28 -15.63
CA ALA A 6 -3.08 3.37 -14.25
C ALA A 6 -2.76 4.81 -13.83
N ASN A 7 -2.17 5.61 -14.73
CA ASN A 7 -1.90 7.03 -14.50
C ASN A 7 -3.18 7.88 -14.38
N GLU A 8 -4.29 7.47 -14.97
CA GLU A 8 -5.59 8.14 -14.78
C GLU A 8 -6.21 7.82 -13.41
N LEU A 9 -5.86 6.68 -12.81
CA LEU A 9 -6.38 6.25 -11.51
C LEU A 9 -5.51 6.68 -10.33
N ILE A 10 -4.20 6.88 -10.52
CA ILE A 10 -3.27 7.24 -9.43
C ILE A 10 -3.72 8.48 -8.62
N PRO A 11 -4.33 9.54 -9.19
CA PRO A 11 -4.77 10.69 -8.41
C PRO A 11 -5.90 10.36 -7.42
N LYS A 12 -6.62 9.24 -7.61
CA LYS A 12 -7.70 8.78 -6.73
C LYS A 12 -7.19 8.10 -5.46
N VAL A 13 -5.91 7.73 -5.41
CA VAL A 13 -5.27 7.02 -4.29
C VAL A 13 -4.06 7.80 -3.78
N PRO A 14 -4.26 9.01 -3.21
CA PRO A 14 -3.17 9.89 -2.82
C PRO A 14 -2.18 9.21 -1.87
N GLY A 15 -0.89 9.42 -2.14
CA GLY A 15 0.22 8.84 -1.37
C GLY A 15 0.70 7.47 -1.85
N TRP A 16 -0.03 6.82 -2.77
CA TRP A 16 0.47 5.66 -3.50
C TRP A 16 1.30 6.10 -4.70
N ASN A 17 2.32 5.32 -5.05
CA ASN A 17 3.11 5.51 -6.25
C ASN A 17 2.88 4.36 -7.22
N LEU A 18 2.93 4.68 -8.51
CA LEU A 18 3.02 3.70 -9.57
C LEU A 18 4.49 3.32 -9.76
N VAL A 19 4.81 2.03 -9.68
CA VAL A 19 6.17 1.52 -9.91
C VAL A 19 6.14 0.40 -10.93
N ASN A 20 7.14 0.39 -11.81
CA ASN A 20 7.38 -0.71 -12.73
C ASN A 20 8.62 -1.47 -12.25
N GLU A 21 8.42 -2.66 -11.72
CA GLU A 21 9.48 -3.53 -11.21
C GLU A 21 9.43 -4.86 -11.95
N THR A 22 10.55 -5.27 -12.55
CA THR A 22 10.65 -6.52 -13.33
C THR A 22 9.53 -6.66 -14.36
N ASP A 23 9.31 -5.60 -15.14
CA ASP A 23 8.25 -5.50 -16.17
C ASP A 23 6.81 -5.70 -15.64
N THR A 24 6.62 -5.59 -14.33
CA THR A 24 5.31 -5.66 -13.67
C THR A 24 4.97 -4.30 -13.07
N LEU A 25 3.86 -3.72 -13.52
CA LEU A 25 3.32 -2.50 -12.94
C LEU A 25 2.64 -2.82 -11.61
N LYS A 26 2.98 -2.07 -10.55
CA LYS A 26 2.48 -2.24 -9.18
C LYS A 26 2.16 -0.89 -8.55
N LEU A 27 1.34 -0.89 -7.51
CA LEU A 27 1.20 0.23 -6.59
C LEU A 27 2.09 0.00 -5.37
N ASN A 28 2.73 1.05 -4.85
CA ASN A 28 3.39 0.97 -3.56
C ASN A 28 3.09 2.17 -2.66
N ARG A 29 3.18 1.95 -1.35
CA ARG A 29 3.14 3.02 -0.36
C ARG A 29 3.96 2.64 0.87
N SER A 30 4.66 3.63 1.43
CA SER A 30 5.57 3.42 2.55
C SER A 30 5.29 4.35 3.72
N TRP A 31 5.52 3.84 4.93
CA TRP A 31 5.37 4.56 6.19
C TRP A 31 6.56 4.30 7.11
N LYS A 32 6.93 5.30 7.92
CA LYS A 32 7.79 5.09 9.09
C LYS A 32 6.93 5.04 10.35
N VAL A 33 6.91 3.91 11.02
CA VAL A 33 6.13 3.69 12.25
C VAL A 33 6.97 3.98 13.50
N LYS A 34 6.31 4.08 14.67
CA LYS A 34 6.98 4.41 15.93
C LYS A 34 7.86 3.28 16.47
N SER A 35 7.52 2.02 16.17
CA SER A 35 8.23 0.82 16.61
C SER A 35 7.90 -0.37 15.72
N PHE A 36 8.63 -1.48 15.89
CA PHE A 36 8.34 -2.75 15.23
C PHE A 36 6.90 -3.23 15.46
N THR A 37 6.41 -3.20 16.70
CA THR A 37 5.04 -3.61 17.04
C THR A 37 3.98 -2.73 16.39
N LYS A 38 4.24 -1.43 16.21
CA LYS A 38 3.36 -0.53 15.45
C LYS A 38 3.35 -0.83 13.96
N GLY A 39 4.40 -1.45 13.43
CA GLY A 39 4.41 -2.02 12.08
C GLY A 39 3.46 -3.20 11.97
N LEU A 40 3.48 -4.12 12.96
CA LEU A 40 2.54 -5.25 13.01
C LEU A 40 1.09 -4.80 13.17
N GLU A 41 0.81 -3.79 14.00
CA GLU A 41 -0.53 -3.21 14.13
C GLU A 41 -1.04 -2.60 12.82
N LEU A 42 -0.16 -1.92 12.07
CA LEU A 42 -0.50 -1.40 10.75
C LEU A 42 -0.83 -2.55 9.78
N PHE A 43 -0.03 -3.62 9.78
CA PHE A 43 -0.31 -4.80 8.97
C PHE A 43 -1.62 -5.47 9.31
N GLN A 44 -1.98 -5.57 10.58
CA GLN A 44 -3.27 -6.13 10.96
C GLN A 44 -4.42 -5.31 10.36
N ALA A 45 -4.37 -3.98 10.49
CA ALA A 45 -5.40 -3.10 9.95
C ALA A 45 -5.53 -3.22 8.42
N VAL A 46 -4.40 -3.39 7.71
CA VAL A 46 -4.40 -3.62 6.25
C VAL A 46 -4.91 -5.01 5.91
N ALA A 47 -4.52 -6.04 6.67
CA ALA A 47 -4.95 -7.42 6.47
C ALA A 47 -6.47 -7.56 6.61
N ASP A 48 -7.08 -6.88 7.59
CA ASP A 48 -8.54 -6.89 7.78
C ASP A 48 -9.27 -6.33 6.55
N VAL A 49 -8.74 -5.26 5.95
CA VAL A 49 -9.27 -4.69 4.70
C VAL A 49 -9.05 -5.64 3.52
N ALA A 50 -7.83 -6.16 3.37
CA ALA A 50 -7.46 -7.07 2.29
C ALA A 50 -8.33 -8.34 2.27
N GLU A 51 -8.59 -8.92 3.44
CA GLU A 51 -9.43 -10.10 3.58
C GLU A 51 -10.89 -9.79 3.24
N ALA A 52 -11.41 -8.64 3.67
CA ALA A 52 -12.76 -8.21 3.30
C ALA A 52 -12.92 -7.99 1.79
N GLU A 53 -11.86 -7.58 1.08
CA GLU A 53 -11.86 -7.44 -0.38
C GLU A 53 -11.56 -8.74 -1.14
N GLY A 54 -11.06 -9.77 -0.45
CA GLY A 54 -10.50 -10.95 -1.11
C GLY A 54 -9.32 -10.63 -2.03
N HIS A 55 -8.57 -9.58 -1.71
CA HIS A 55 -7.43 -9.12 -2.51
C HIS A 55 -6.27 -8.76 -1.59
N HIS A 56 -5.18 -9.50 -1.70
CA HIS A 56 -4.11 -9.50 -0.70
C HIS A 56 -2.87 -8.74 -1.20
N PRO A 57 -2.40 -7.72 -0.48
CA PRO A 57 -1.19 -7.01 -0.83
C PRO A 57 0.04 -7.67 -0.23
N ASP A 58 1.21 -7.37 -0.78
CA ASP A 58 2.49 -7.73 -0.18
C ASP A 58 2.84 -6.74 0.95
N LEU A 59 3.19 -7.29 2.12
CA LEU A 59 3.46 -6.54 3.35
C LEU A 59 4.93 -6.67 3.74
N HIS A 60 5.67 -5.56 3.74
CA HIS A 60 7.11 -5.55 4.02
C HIS A 60 7.45 -4.68 5.24
N LEU A 61 8.00 -5.30 6.29
CA LEU A 61 8.55 -4.60 7.45
C LEU A 61 10.08 -4.72 7.41
N VAL A 62 10.74 -3.68 6.93
CA VAL A 62 12.18 -3.68 6.69
C VAL A 62 12.91 -2.90 7.78
N GLY A 63 13.89 -3.56 8.38
CA GLY A 63 14.59 -3.06 9.57
C GLY A 63 13.64 -2.98 10.76
N TRP A 64 13.73 -1.92 11.54
CA TRP A 64 12.95 -1.80 12.78
C TRP A 64 11.55 -1.20 12.58
N ASN A 65 11.37 -0.27 11.63
CA ASN A 65 10.14 0.54 11.57
C ASN A 65 9.78 1.10 10.18
N ASN A 66 10.28 0.52 9.10
CA ASN A 66 9.90 0.92 7.74
C ASN A 66 8.89 -0.09 7.20
N VAL A 67 7.65 0.37 7.05
CA VAL A 67 6.56 -0.39 6.45
C VAL A 67 6.47 -0.01 4.98
N LYS A 68 6.39 -0.99 4.09
CA LYS A 68 6.01 -0.83 2.68
C LYS A 68 4.88 -1.81 2.38
N ILE A 69 3.89 -1.34 1.65
CA ILE A 69 2.82 -2.16 1.08
C ILE A 69 2.95 -2.09 -0.44
N GLU A 70 2.86 -3.24 -1.10
CA GLU A 70 2.83 -3.35 -2.56
C GLU A 70 1.55 -4.06 -2.99
N ILE A 71 0.90 -3.54 -4.04
CA ILE A 71 -0.37 -4.08 -4.54
C ILE A 71 -0.25 -4.29 -6.05
N TRP A 72 -0.52 -5.52 -6.48
CA TRP A 72 -0.80 -5.87 -7.87
C TRP A 72 -1.55 -7.19 -7.93
N THR A 73 -2.14 -7.47 -9.08
CA THR A 73 -2.87 -8.72 -9.31
C THR A 73 -1.96 -9.75 -9.97
N HIS A 74 -1.47 -10.72 -9.18
CA HIS A 74 -0.55 -11.77 -9.65
C HIS A 74 -1.09 -12.55 -10.86
N ALA A 75 -2.38 -12.89 -10.86
CA ALA A 75 -3.00 -13.72 -11.89
C ALA A 75 -2.94 -13.09 -13.30
N VAL A 76 -2.80 -11.77 -13.39
CA VAL A 76 -2.68 -11.04 -14.68
C VAL A 76 -1.29 -10.43 -14.88
N GLY A 77 -0.36 -10.64 -13.96
CA GLY A 77 0.99 -10.07 -14.04
C GLY A 77 1.01 -8.53 -14.07
N GLY A 78 0.11 -7.86 -13.36
CA GLY A 78 0.05 -6.40 -13.34
C GLY A 78 -1.17 -5.83 -12.63
N LEU A 79 -1.52 -4.58 -12.92
CA LEU A 79 -2.62 -3.88 -12.24
C LEU A 79 -4.01 -4.19 -12.82
N THR A 80 -5.00 -4.23 -11.94
CA THR A 80 -6.45 -4.24 -12.18
C THR A 80 -7.10 -3.13 -11.36
N GLU A 81 -8.38 -2.85 -11.59
CA GLU A 81 -9.12 -1.84 -10.82
C GLU A 81 -9.18 -2.21 -9.33
N ASN A 82 -9.20 -3.51 -8.99
CA ASN A 82 -9.22 -3.99 -7.61
C ASN A 82 -7.98 -3.54 -6.81
N ASP A 83 -6.82 -3.40 -7.47
CA ASP A 83 -5.61 -2.89 -6.83
C ASP A 83 -5.82 -1.44 -6.33
N PHE A 84 -6.50 -0.61 -7.13
CA PHE A 84 -6.81 0.77 -6.76
C PHE A 84 -7.95 0.86 -5.73
N ILE A 85 -8.93 -0.05 -5.78
CA ILE A 85 -9.99 -0.14 -4.78
C ILE A 85 -9.39 -0.48 -3.41
N LEU A 86 -8.52 -1.48 -3.34
CA LEU A 86 -7.82 -1.85 -2.11
C LEU A 86 -6.96 -0.69 -1.60
N ALA A 87 -6.18 -0.05 -2.47
CA ALA A 87 -5.38 1.13 -2.13
C ALA A 87 -6.24 2.27 -1.55
N ALA A 88 -7.41 2.52 -2.13
CA ALA A 88 -8.36 3.54 -1.66
C ALA A 88 -8.95 3.18 -0.28
N LYS A 89 -9.26 1.90 -0.03
CA LYS A 89 -9.75 1.43 1.27
C LYS A 89 -8.67 1.53 2.35
N ILE A 90 -7.42 1.18 2.03
CA ILE A 90 -6.27 1.39 2.92
C ILE A 90 -6.07 2.88 3.23
N ASN A 91 -6.30 3.79 2.26
CA ASN A 91 -6.25 5.24 2.52
C ASN A 91 -7.29 5.71 3.55
N GLY A 92 -8.39 4.99 3.73
CA GLY A 92 -9.42 5.30 4.71
C GLY A 92 -9.06 4.92 6.15
N LEU A 93 -7.96 4.18 6.37
CA LEU A 93 -7.52 3.78 7.71
C LEU A 93 -6.92 4.98 8.47
N ASP A 94 -7.32 5.18 9.73
CA ASP A 94 -6.64 6.11 10.63
C ASP A 94 -5.36 5.48 11.20
N LEU A 95 -4.26 5.73 10.52
CA LEU A 95 -2.94 5.22 10.90
C LEU A 95 -2.12 6.21 11.74
N GLN A 96 -2.60 7.44 11.97
CA GLN A 96 -1.79 8.55 12.51
C GLN A 96 -1.14 8.20 13.86
N HIS A 97 -1.87 7.46 14.69
CA HIS A 97 -1.40 7.04 16.00
C HIS A 97 -0.26 6.00 15.94
N LEU A 98 -0.04 5.33 14.79
CA LEU A 98 1.03 4.37 14.55
C LEU A 98 2.29 5.01 13.97
N LEU A 99 2.14 6.14 13.28
CA LEU A 99 3.20 6.77 12.50
C LEU A 99 4.18 7.56 13.37
N ARG A 100 5.46 7.53 12.99
CA ARG A 100 6.47 8.42 13.54
C ARG A 100 6.16 9.84 13.06
N ARG A 101 6.04 10.80 13.98
CA ARG A 101 5.94 12.22 13.61
C ARG A 101 7.20 12.62 12.83
N LYS A 102 7.03 13.31 11.71
CA LYS A 102 8.17 14.01 11.10
C LYS A 102 8.68 15.01 12.15
N ALA A 103 9.99 15.00 12.42
CA ALA A 103 10.58 16.07 13.20
C ALA A 103 10.26 17.38 12.47
N ALA A 104 9.78 18.39 13.20
CA ALA A 104 9.71 19.73 12.64
C ALA A 104 11.15 20.16 12.34
N THR A 105 11.48 20.25 11.06
CA THR A 105 12.69 20.92 10.56
C THR A 105 12.45 22.41 10.47
#